data_AF-A0A919WR78-F1
#
_entry.id   AF-A0A919WR78-F1
#
_cell.length_a   1.000
_cell.length_b   1.000
_cell.length_c   1.000
_cell.angle_alpha   90.00
_cell.angle_beta   90.00
_cell.angle_gamma   90.00
#
_symmetry.space_group_name_H-M   'P 1'
#
loop_
_entity.id
_entity.type
_entity.pdbx_description
1 polymer ?
#
loop_
_entity_poly.entity_id
_entity_poly.type
_entity_poly.pdbx_seq_one_letter_code
_entity_poly.pdbx_strand_id
1 'polypeptide(L)' 'MSKYKVNILLKDGQKIEFVTKTNLNKARRQVVMGDEYLVTEDLYIISFKDTRKIKVEEIGK' A
#
# COMPACT_ATOMS: atom_id res chain seq x y z
N MET A 1 -10.74 -13.67 -6.94
CA MET A 1 -9.64 -12.70 -7.05
C MET A 1 -9.04 -12.53 -5.68
N SER A 2 -7.72 -12.75 -5.54
CA SER A 2 -7.07 -12.66 -4.23
C SER A 2 -7.29 -11.30 -3.56
N LYS A 3 -7.50 -11.32 -2.24
CA LYS A 3 -7.63 -10.13 -1.41
C LYS A 3 -6.42 -10.02 -0.49
N TYR A 4 -5.91 -8.81 -0.34
CA TYR A 4 -4.74 -8.49 0.47
C TYR A 4 -5.13 -7.51 1.57
N LYS A 5 -4.84 -7.87 2.81
CA LYS A 5 -4.91 -6.96 3.97
C LYS A 5 -3.62 -6.18 4.06
N VAL A 6 -3.72 -4.86 4.04
CA VAL A 6 -2.60 -3.93 4.09
C VAL A 6 -2.63 -3.18 5.40
N ASN A 7 -1.51 -3.20 6.12
CA ASN A 7 -1.29 -2.42 7.33
C ASN A 7 -0.12 -1.47 7.09
N ILE A 8 -0.36 -0.18 7.19
CA ILE A 8 0.63 0.88 7.01
C ILE A 8 0.85 1.58 8.35
N LEU A 9 2.11 1.67 8.78
CA LEU A 9 2.55 2.58 9.83
C LEU A 9 3.17 3.80 9.14
N LEU A 10 2.59 4.97 9.36
CA LEU A 10 3.11 6.24 8.89
C LEU A 10 4.23 6.77 9.80
N LYS A 11 5.03 7.70 9.30
CA LYS A 11 6.16 8.30 10.03
C LYS A 11 5.71 9.13 11.23
N ASP A 12 4.51 9.69 11.19
CA ASP A 12 3.88 10.42 12.30
C ASP A 12 3.31 9.49 13.40
N GLY A 13 3.39 8.17 13.20
CA GLY A 13 2.91 7.16 14.14
C GLY A 13 1.49 6.68 13.87
N GLN A 14 0.76 7.27 12.92
CA GLN A 14 -0.58 6.80 12.55
C GLN A 14 -0.53 5.41 11.91
N LYS A 15 -1.58 4.63 12.16
CA LYS A 15 -1.76 3.30 11.56
C LYS A 15 -2.99 3.31 10.68
N ILE A 16 -2.81 2.89 9.43
CA ILE A 16 -3.88 2.77 8.44
C ILE A 16 -4.00 1.29 8.07
N GLU A 17 -5.21 0.77 8.09
CA GLU A 17 -5.53 -0.60 7.68
C GLU A 17 -6.60 -0.56 6.58
N PHE A 18 -6.38 -1.30 5.51
CA PHE A 18 -7.38 -1.48 4.45
C PHE A 18 -7.21 -2.81 3.72
N VAL A 19 -8.22 -3.18 2.93
CA VAL A 19 -8.20 -4.37 2.08
C VAL A 19 -8.19 -3.93 0.62
N THR A 20 -7.37 -4.57 -0.18
CA THR A 20 -7.29 -4.32 -1.63
C THR A 20 -7.13 -5.61 -2.42
N LYS A 21 -7.51 -5.60 -3.70
CA LYS A 21 -7.27 -6.67 -4.67
C LYS A 21 -5.83 -6.63 -5.22
N THR A 22 -5.13 -5.52 -5.03
CA THR A 22 -3.76 -5.37 -5.52
C THR A 22 -2.75 -6.01 -4.58
N ASN A 23 -1.87 -6.86 -5.12
CA ASN A 23 -0.73 -7.37 -4.37
C ASN A 23 0.38 -6.31 -4.31
N LEU A 24 0.43 -5.56 -3.21
CA LEU A 24 1.42 -4.49 -3.01
C LEU A 24 2.89 -4.97 -3.08
N ASN A 25 3.17 -6.25 -2.78
CA ASN A 25 4.52 -6.80 -2.87
C ASN A 25 4.98 -6.98 -4.33
N LYS A 26 4.05 -7.02 -5.29
CA LYS A 26 4.32 -7.20 -6.73
C LYS A 26 3.95 -5.98 -7.57
N ALA A 27 3.19 -5.05 -7.01
CA ALA A 27 2.71 -3.87 -7.72
C ALA A 27 3.86 -2.91 -8.05
N ARG A 28 3.78 -2.31 -9.24
CA ARG A 28 4.80 -1.38 -9.74
C ARG A 28 4.68 -0.03 -9.02
N ARG A 29 5.80 0.46 -8.50
CA ARG A 29 5.91 1.83 -7.97
C ARG A 29 6.01 2.83 -9.12
N GLN A 30 5.45 4.00 -8.91
CA GLN A 30 5.49 5.13 -9.82
C GLN A 30 6.18 6.30 -9.14
N VAL A 31 7.04 7.00 -9.88
CA VAL A 31 7.69 8.21 -9.38
C VAL A 31 6.93 9.41 -9.93
N VAL A 32 6.39 10.25 -9.05
CA VAL A 32 5.66 11.48 -9.41
C VAL A 32 6.34 12.63 -8.69
N MET A 33 6.84 13.61 -9.45
CA MET A 33 7.56 14.78 -8.92
C MET A 33 8.72 14.42 -7.96
N GLY A 34 9.38 13.28 -8.20
CA GLY A 34 10.51 12.79 -7.40
C GLY A 34 10.13 11.94 -6.18
N ASP A 35 8.84 11.84 -5.84
CA ASP A 35 8.35 10.99 -4.75
C ASP A 35 7.81 9.66 -5.30
N GLU A 36 8.04 8.57 -4.57
CA GLU A 36 7.53 7.23 -4.92
C GLU A 36 6.10 7.02 -4.41
N TYR A 37 5.23 6.53 -5.29
CA TYR A 37 3.85 6.18 -5.01
C TYR A 37 3.49 4.78 -5.51
N LEU A 38 2.46 4.18 -4.92
CA LEU A 38 1.79 2.99 -5.42
C LEU A 38 0.30 3.27 -5.49
N VAL A 39 -0.30 3.01 -6.66
CA VAL A 39 -1.74 3.11 -6.87
C VAL A 39 -2.31 1.70 -6.93
N THR A 40 -3.32 1.41 -6.11
CA THR A 40 -4.02 0.12 -6.14
C THR A 40 -5.20 0.15 -7.12
N GLU A 41 -5.68 -1.02 -7.51
CA GLU A 41 -6.87 -1.19 -8.35
C GLU A 41 -8.14 -0.66 -7.68
N ASP A 42 -8.15 -0.64 -6.34
CA ASP A 42 -9.24 -0.07 -5.55
C ASP A 42 -9.03 1.43 -5.26
N LEU A 43 -8.17 2.09 -6.05
CA LEU A 43 -7.91 3.54 -6.04
C LEU A 43 -7.30 4.09 -4.74
N TYR A 44 -6.66 3.25 -3.94
CA TYR A 44 -5.82 3.74 -2.85
C TYR A 44 -4.48 4.22 -3.41
N ILE A 45 -4.01 5.37 -2.94
CA ILE A 45 -2.70 5.93 -3.28
C ILE A 45 -1.82 5.87 -2.03
N ILE A 46 -0.68 5.22 -2.15
CA ILE A 46 0.27 5.03 -1.06
C ILE A 46 1.51 5.85 -1.35
N SER A 47 1.77 6.85 -0.52
CA SER A 47 3.02 7.63 -0.50
C SER A 47 4.08 6.87 0.29
N PHE A 48 5.18 6.47 -0.35
CA PHE A 48 6.31 5.85 0.37
C PHE A 48 7.10 6.87 1.19
N LYS A 49 7.00 8.16 0.85
CA LYS A 49 7.64 9.26 1.58
C LYS A 49 7.14 9.35 3.02
N ASP A 50 5.84 9.18 3.23
CA ASP A 50 5.20 9.31 4.56
C ASP A 50 5.08 7.96 5.28
N THR A 51 5.37 6.88 4.57
CA THR A 51 5.30 5.52 5.08
C THR A 51 6.57 5.15 5.84
N ARG A 52 6.40 4.60 7.05
CA ARG A 52 7.48 4.01 7.84
C ARG A 52 7.58 2.49 7.65
N LYS A 53 6.44 1.80 7.62
CA LYS A 53 6.39 0.34 7.44
C LYS A 53 5.10 -0.07 6.74
N ILE A 54 5.18 -1.04 5.83
CA ILE A 54 4.03 -1.71 5.22
C ILE A 54 4.09 -3.20 5.55
N LYS A 55 2.96 -3.77 5.94
CA LYS A 55 2.76 -5.23 6.04
C LYS A 55 1.59 -5.61 5.15
N VAL A 56 1.78 -6.61 4.31
CA VAL A 56 0.78 -7.11 3.35
C VAL A 56 0.58 -8.59 3.60
N GLU A 57 -0.68 -9.00 3.79
CA GLU A 57 -1.07 -10.39 4.05
C GLU A 57 -2.17 -10.79 3.06
N GLU A 58 -2.03 -11.95 2.41
CA GLU A 58 -3.12 -12.50 1.59
C GLU A 58 -4.18 -13.11 2.51
N ILE A 59 -5.43 -12.67 2.38
CA ILE A 59 -6.55 -13.05 3.27
C ILE A 59 -7.66 -13.83 2.57
N GLY A 60 -7.51 -14.12 1.28
CA GLY A 60 -8.48 -14.93 0.52
C GLY A 60 -8.18 -14.94 -0.97
N LYS A 61 -8.75 -15.92 -1.68
CA LYS A 61 -8.73 -16.07 -3.15
C LYS A 61 -10.08 -15.74 -3.78
#